data_AF-A0A7Y5BLQ9-F1
#
_entry.id   AF-A0A7Y5BLQ9-F1
#
_cell.length_a   1.000
_cell.length_b   1.000
_cell.length_c   1.000
_cell.angle_alpha   90.00
_cell.angle_beta   90.00
_cell.angle_gamma   90.00
#
_symmetry.space_group_name_H-M   'P 1'
#
loop_
_entity.id
_entity.type
_entity.pdbx_description
1 polymer ?
#
loop_
_entity_poly.entity_id
_entity_poly.type
_entity_poly.pdbx_seq_one_letter_code
_entity_poly.pdbx_strand_id
1 'polypeptide(L)'
;MYKKIIFLLIIIIPLFSCKKKVNHKEPIFDESYYKSLQGTWDVSPSAGKKIIFNGDKKAILIVGGNPIPLNIQMDSYGMRLIFLENEKAFGYFVHSEKKESVWVGVLEDEVVKLSKVKEENSSVLE
;
A
#
# COMPACT_ATOMS: atom_id res chain seq x y z
N MET A 1 -71.63 11.89 -0.93
CA MET A 1 -71.53 10.52 -0.37
C MET A 1 -71.17 9.58 -1.50
N TYR A 2 -69.94 9.06 -1.56
CA TYR A 2 -69.63 7.66 -1.84
C TYR A 2 -68.22 7.39 -1.30
N LYS A 3 -68.21 6.59 -0.23
CA LYS A 3 -67.06 5.99 0.43
C LYS A 3 -66.68 4.75 -0.40
N LYS A 4 -65.37 4.49 -0.50
CA LYS A 4 -64.72 3.21 -0.86
C LYS A 4 -64.83 2.73 -2.31
N ILE A 5 -63.69 2.76 -3.01
CA ILE A 5 -63.00 1.59 -3.61
C ILE A 5 -61.50 1.98 -3.56
N ILE A 6 -60.73 1.60 -2.55
CA ILE A 6 -60.05 0.30 -2.41
C ILE A 6 -59.17 0.02 -3.63
N PHE A 7 -57.87 0.23 -3.41
CA PHE A 7 -56.87 -0.80 -3.64
C PHE A 7 -56.66 -1.18 -5.11
N LEU A 8 -55.98 -0.31 -5.85
CA LEU A 8 -55.40 -0.70 -7.12
C LEU A 8 -53.94 -0.21 -7.18
N LEU A 9 -53.05 -1.16 -6.87
CA LEU A 9 -51.66 -1.28 -7.34
C LEU A 9 -50.70 -0.12 -6.93
N ILE A 10 -49.75 -0.23 -6.00
CA ILE A 10 -48.72 -1.27 -5.80
C ILE A 10 -48.22 -1.88 -7.12
N ILE A 11 -47.79 -1.04 -8.07
CA ILE A 11 -47.05 -1.37 -9.31
C ILE A 11 -46.42 -0.01 -9.69
N ILE A 12 -45.13 0.30 -9.62
CA ILE A 12 -43.88 -0.47 -9.69
C ILE A 12 -42.86 0.31 -8.86
N ILE A 13 -42.18 -0.37 -7.96
CA ILE A 13 -40.90 0.09 -7.41
C ILE A 13 -39.87 -0.28 -8.48
N PRO A 14 -39.23 0.65 -9.22
CA PRO A 14 -37.89 0.36 -9.66
C PRO A 14 -37.00 0.67 -8.45
N LEU A 15 -36.64 -0.41 -7.77
CA LEU A 15 -35.46 -0.49 -6.94
C LEU A 15 -34.29 -0.10 -7.84
N PHE A 16 -34.02 1.19 -7.98
CA PHE A 16 -32.71 1.66 -8.44
C PHE A 16 -31.72 1.46 -7.30
N SER A 17 -31.58 0.19 -6.91
CA SER A 17 -30.42 -0.36 -6.25
C SER A 17 -29.34 -0.43 -7.32
N CYS A 18 -28.82 0.73 -7.72
CA CYS A 18 -27.55 0.80 -8.41
C CYS A 18 -26.48 0.57 -7.33
N LYS A 19 -26.36 -0.68 -6.86
CA LYS A 19 -25.11 -1.14 -6.26
C LYS A 19 -24.12 -1.16 -7.40
N LYS A 20 -23.39 -0.06 -7.57
CA LYS A 20 -22.19 -0.02 -8.39
C LYS A 20 -21.26 -1.09 -7.82
N LYS A 21 -21.30 -2.30 -8.38
CA LYS A 21 -20.28 -3.33 -8.14
C LYS A 21 -19.02 -2.80 -8.82
N VAL A 22 -18.27 -1.97 -8.10
CA VAL A 22 -16.88 -1.73 -8.43
C VAL A 22 -16.20 -3.06 -8.16
N ASN A 23 -15.99 -3.85 -9.21
CA ASN A 23 -15.02 -4.94 -9.16
C ASN A 23 -13.65 -4.26 -9.03
N HIS A 24 -13.25 -3.95 -7.80
CA HIS A 24 -11.85 -3.68 -7.52
C HIS A 24 -11.12 -4.98 -7.87
N LYS A 25 -10.42 -4.98 -9.01
CA LYS A 25 -9.46 -6.03 -9.28
C LYS A 25 -8.44 -5.95 -8.15
N GLU A 26 -8.34 -7.01 -7.35
CA GLU A 26 -7.30 -7.08 -6.34
C GLU A 26 -5.93 -6.94 -7.03
N PRO A 27 -5.04 -6.09 -6.52
CA PRO A 27 -3.69 -5.99 -7.06
C PRO A 27 -2.98 -7.34 -6.93
N ILE A 28 -2.46 -7.84 -8.06
CA ILE A 28 -1.66 -9.06 -8.09
C ILE A 28 -0.20 -8.64 -7.91
N PHE A 29 0.37 -8.97 -6.76
CA PHE A 29 1.77 -8.71 -6.46
C PHE A 29 2.63 -9.92 -6.83
N ASP A 30 3.23 -9.90 -8.01
CA ASP A 30 4.14 -10.94 -8.51
C ASP A 30 5.62 -10.57 -8.27
N GLU A 31 6.56 -11.39 -8.78
CA GLU A 31 8.00 -11.15 -8.64
C GLU A 31 8.46 -9.83 -9.27
N SER A 32 7.81 -9.39 -10.36
CA SER A 32 8.12 -8.13 -11.02
C SER A 32 7.85 -6.93 -10.10
N TYR A 33 6.88 -7.08 -9.20
CA TYR A 33 6.53 -6.05 -8.24
C TYR A 33 7.65 -5.81 -7.22
N TYR A 34 8.28 -6.86 -6.71
CA TYR A 34 9.42 -6.72 -5.80
C TYR A 34 10.59 -6.01 -6.49
N LYS A 35 10.84 -6.32 -7.77
CA LYS A 35 11.84 -5.60 -8.58
C LYS A 35 11.53 -4.12 -8.71
N SER A 36 10.26 -3.73 -8.86
CA SER A 36 9.87 -2.31 -8.93
C SER A 36 10.22 -1.50 -7.67
N LEU A 37 10.20 -2.17 -6.50
CA LEU A 37 10.55 -1.57 -5.21
C LEU A 37 12.05 -1.35 -5.03
N GLN A 38 12.90 -2.04 -5.81
CA GLN A 38 14.35 -2.00 -5.64
C GLN A 38 14.88 -0.57 -5.54
N GLY A 39 15.77 -0.34 -4.57
CA GLY A 39 16.41 0.94 -4.32
C GLY A 39 16.23 1.44 -2.89
N THR A 40 16.65 2.69 -2.66
CA THR A 40 16.56 3.34 -1.36
C THR A 40 15.29 4.18 -1.25
N TRP A 41 14.59 4.05 -0.13
CA TRP A 41 13.37 4.78 0.18
C TRP A 41 13.54 5.54 1.49
N ASP A 42 13.22 6.83 1.45
CA ASP A 42 13.19 7.66 2.66
C ASP A 42 11.88 7.47 3.41
N VAL A 43 11.97 7.41 4.74
CA VAL A 43 10.82 7.34 5.65
C VAL A 43 10.53 8.75 6.18
N SER A 44 9.31 9.25 5.98
CA SER A 44 8.88 10.57 6.45
C SER A 44 7.63 10.42 7.33
N PRO A 45 7.51 11.15 8.46
CA PRO A 45 8.38 12.23 8.94
C PRO A 45 9.62 11.79 9.75
N SER A 46 9.84 10.48 9.94
CA SER A 46 10.89 9.95 10.82
C SER A 46 12.31 10.22 10.26
N ALA A 47 12.92 11.32 10.67
CA ALA A 47 14.24 11.73 10.22
C ALA A 47 15.31 10.65 10.47
N GLY A 48 16.15 10.40 9.47
CA GLY A 48 17.26 9.45 9.56
C GLY A 48 16.87 7.96 9.44
N LYS A 49 15.59 7.64 9.21
CA LYS A 49 15.14 6.29 8.86
C LYS A 49 15.09 6.13 7.33
N LYS A 50 15.69 5.06 6.80
CA LYS A 50 15.64 4.68 5.37
C LYS A 50 15.36 3.20 5.23
N ILE A 51 14.73 2.78 4.14
CA ILE A 51 14.54 1.37 3.79
C ILE A 51 15.18 1.09 2.45
N ILE A 52 16.04 0.08 2.40
CA ILE A 52 16.71 -0.37 1.18
C ILE A 52 16.04 -1.68 0.75
N PHE A 53 15.37 -1.66 -0.39
CA PHE A 53 14.75 -2.83 -1.00
C PHE A 53 15.72 -3.45 -2.00
N ASN A 54 15.95 -4.76 -1.90
CA ASN A 54 16.92 -5.45 -2.75
C ASN A 54 16.33 -5.94 -4.10
N GLY A 55 15.04 -5.73 -4.34
CA GLY A 55 14.34 -6.23 -5.52
C GLY A 55 13.78 -7.65 -5.37
N ASP A 56 13.88 -8.23 -4.18
CA ASP A 56 13.29 -9.53 -3.82
C ASP A 56 12.40 -9.36 -2.58
N LYS A 57 12.11 -10.45 -1.87
CA LYS A 57 11.32 -10.46 -0.63
C LYS A 57 12.09 -9.99 0.62
N LYS A 58 13.13 -9.18 0.46
CA LYS A 58 14.01 -8.72 1.54
C LYS A 58 14.23 -7.20 1.49
N ALA A 59 14.40 -6.61 2.66
CA ALA A 59 14.77 -5.22 2.83
C ALA A 59 15.73 -5.04 4.02
N ILE A 60 16.35 -3.87 4.07
CA ILE A 60 17.14 -3.42 5.23
C ILE A 60 16.58 -2.07 5.67
N LEU A 61 16.16 -1.97 6.93
CA LEU A 61 15.88 -0.69 7.56
C LEU A 61 17.18 -0.14 8.15
N ILE A 62 17.49 1.12 7.85
CA ILE A 62 18.59 1.85 8.46
C ILE A 62 17.99 2.81 9.48
N VAL A 63 18.36 2.67 10.76
CA VAL A 63 17.99 3.59 11.84
C VAL A 63 19.27 4.12 12.50
N GLY A 64 19.58 5.40 12.28
CA GLY A 64 20.78 6.02 12.86
C GLY A 64 22.10 5.30 12.47
N GLY A 65 22.14 4.69 11.29
CA GLY A 65 23.29 3.92 10.80
C GLY A 65 23.25 2.42 11.15
N ASN A 66 22.31 1.96 11.97
CA ASN A 66 22.17 0.55 12.31
C ASN A 66 21.29 -0.18 11.26
N PRO A 67 21.83 -1.19 10.55
CA PRO A 67 21.06 -1.98 9.61
C PRO A 67 20.25 -3.06 10.34
N ILE A 68 18.95 -3.12 10.04
CA ILE A 68 18.03 -4.10 10.59
C ILE A 68 17.41 -4.90 9.42
N PRO A 69 17.66 -6.21 9.33
CA PRO A 69 17.17 -7.03 8.24
C PRO A 69 15.66 -7.28 8.37
N LEU A 70 14.95 -7.13 7.25
CA LEU A 70 13.51 -7.29 7.15
C LEU A 70 13.15 -8.27 6.01
N ASN A 71 12.10 -9.05 6.23
CA ASN A 71 11.37 -9.74 5.18
C ASN A 71 10.19 -8.90 4.69
N ILE A 72 9.85 -9.08 3.42
CA ILE A 72 8.73 -8.41 2.77
C ILE A 72 7.68 -9.45 2.43
N GLN A 73 6.43 -9.18 2.81
CA GLN A 73 5.28 -9.97 2.43
C GLN A 73 4.24 -9.07 1.77
N MET A 74 3.81 -9.41 0.56
CA MET A 74 2.69 -8.75 -0.09
C MET A 74 1.39 -9.51 0.21
N ASP A 75 0.30 -8.79 0.45
CA ASP A 75 -1.07 -9.29 0.52
C ASP A 75 -1.97 -8.52 -0.46
N SER A 76 -3.27 -8.82 -0.53
CA SER A 76 -4.18 -8.17 -1.48
C SER A 76 -4.37 -6.67 -1.28
N TYR A 77 -3.85 -6.10 -0.19
CA TYR A 77 -4.02 -4.69 0.17
C TYR A 77 -2.70 -3.91 0.18
N GLY A 78 -1.56 -4.59 0.36
CA GLY A 78 -0.26 -3.93 0.28
C GLY A 78 0.91 -4.76 0.82
N MET A 79 1.84 -4.06 1.44
CA MET A 79 3.16 -4.57 1.82
C MET A 79 3.35 -4.60 3.34
N ARG A 80 3.70 -5.77 3.87
CA ARG A 80 4.12 -5.97 5.25
C ARG A 80 5.64 -6.05 5.31
N LEU A 81 6.23 -5.33 6.26
CA LEU A 81 7.63 -5.47 6.66
C LEU A 81 7.69 -6.26 7.94
N ILE A 82 8.52 -7.29 7.99
CA ILE A 82 8.59 -8.26 9.09
C ILE A 82 10.05 -8.38 9.53
N PHE A 83 10.32 -8.33 10.83
CA PHE A 83 11.67 -8.59 11.33
C PHE A 83 12.11 -10.02 11.05
N LEU A 84 13.34 -10.18 10.57
CA LEU A 84 13.86 -11.50 10.21
C LEU A 84 14.12 -12.38 11.44
N GLU A 85 14.43 -11.78 12.60
CA GLU A 85 14.81 -12.52 13.82
C GLU A 85 13.63 -13.12 14.59
N ASN A 86 12.47 -12.46 14.59
CA ASN A 86 11.34 -12.83 15.46
C ASN A 86 9.99 -12.88 14.74
N GLU A 87 9.98 -12.74 13.41
CA GLU A 87 8.78 -12.76 12.55
C GLU A 87 7.67 -11.76 12.95
N LYS A 88 8.01 -10.76 13.78
CA LYS A 88 7.05 -9.73 14.18
C LYS A 88 6.88 -8.73 13.05
N ALA A 89 5.62 -8.41 12.73
CA ALA A 89 5.29 -7.33 11.82
C ALA A 89 5.82 -5.99 12.37
N PHE A 90 6.65 -5.34 11.57
CA PHE A 90 7.29 -4.07 11.88
C PHE A 90 6.59 -2.90 11.21
N GLY A 91 6.07 -3.10 10.00
CA GLY A 91 5.35 -2.05 9.27
C GLY A 91 4.35 -2.61 8.27
N TYR A 92 3.38 -1.79 7.92
CA TYR A 92 2.33 -2.12 6.96
C TYR A 92 2.04 -0.92 6.07
N PHE A 93 2.12 -1.11 4.76
CA PHE A 93 1.98 -0.05 3.76
C PHE A 93 0.92 -0.41 2.76
N VAL A 94 -0.05 0.47 2.56
CA VAL A 94 -1.12 0.27 1.60
C VAL A 94 -0.65 0.74 0.23
N HIS A 95 -0.93 -0.08 -0.80
CA HIS A 95 -0.63 0.33 -2.17
C HIS A 95 -1.57 1.46 -2.61
N SER A 96 -0.99 2.53 -3.16
CA SER A 96 -1.77 3.59 -3.80
C SER A 96 -1.53 3.54 -5.31
N GLU A 97 -2.52 3.05 -6.06
CA GLU A 97 -2.50 3.02 -7.54
C GLU A 97 -2.23 4.41 -8.16
N LYS A 98 -2.44 5.49 -7.42
CA LYS A 98 -2.29 6.86 -7.92
C LYS A 98 -0.83 7.33 -7.99
N LYS A 99 0.10 6.72 -7.24
CA LYS A 99 1.51 7.16 -7.15
C LYS A 99 2.44 5.98 -6.88
N GLU A 100 2.96 5.37 -7.94
CA GLU A 100 3.83 4.18 -7.87
C GLU A 100 5.09 4.35 -7.01
N SER A 101 5.61 5.58 -6.89
CA SER A 101 6.82 5.91 -6.11
C SER A 101 6.55 6.34 -4.66
N VAL A 102 5.32 6.17 -4.18
CA VAL A 102 4.91 6.59 -2.83
C VAL A 102 4.08 5.51 -2.16
N TRP A 103 4.50 5.11 -0.97
CA TRP A 103 3.73 4.25 -0.09
C TRP A 103 3.35 5.00 1.18
N VAL A 104 2.16 4.75 1.70
CA VAL A 104 1.71 5.31 2.97
C VAL A 104 1.29 4.16 3.86
N GLY A 105 1.71 4.20 5.11
CA GLY A 105 1.54 3.09 6.01
C GLY A 105 1.83 3.45 7.44
N VAL A 106 1.96 2.40 8.25
CA VAL A 106 2.41 2.48 9.62
C VAL A 106 3.75 1.76 9.71
N LEU A 107 4.69 2.36 10.43
CA LEU A 107 5.97 1.76 10.81
C LEU A 107 6.07 1.86 12.32
N GLU A 108 6.21 0.72 13.00
CA GLU A 108 6.06 0.63 14.45
C GLU A 108 4.67 1.15 14.88
N ASP A 109 4.63 2.33 15.49
CA ASP A 109 3.46 3.06 15.96
C ASP A 109 3.27 4.40 15.22
N GLU A 110 4.09 4.70 14.22
CA GLU A 110 4.07 5.96 13.47
C GLU A 110 3.42 5.82 12.09
N VAL A 111 2.55 6.76 11.73
CA VAL A 111 2.06 6.89 10.35
C VAL A 111 3.15 7.54 9.51
N VAL A 112 3.62 6.83 8.50
CA VAL A 112 4.75 7.24 7.67
C VAL A 112 4.44 7.16 6.17
N LYS A 113 5.21 7.92 5.40
CA LYS A 113 5.26 7.87 3.94
C LYS A 113 6.64 7.38 3.52
N LEU A 114 6.70 6.36 2.67
CA LEU A 114 7.90 5.99 1.93
C LEU A 114 7.93 6.75 0.62
N SER A 115 9.09 7.29 0.27
CA SER A 115 9.31 7.92 -1.03
C SER A 115 10.64 7.44 -1.60
N LYS A 116 10.61 6.95 -2.85
CA LYS A 116 11.81 6.44 -3.51
C LYS A 116 12.79 7.59 -3.72
N VAL A 117 14.02 7.42 -3.23
CA VAL A 117 15.11 8.37 -3.46
C VAL A 117 15.46 8.26 -4.94
N LYS A 118 15.34 9.37 -5.68
CA LYS A 118 15.83 9.40 -7.06
C LYS A 118 17.35 9.30 -7.00
N GLU A 119 17.92 8.31 -7.66
CA GLU A 119 19.34 8.32 -7.99
C GLU A 119 19.55 9.47 -8.98
N GLU A 120 20.07 10.60 -8.49
CA GLU A 120 20.59 11.63 -9.38
C GLU A 120 21.81 11.03 -10.07
N ASN A 121 21.74 10.89 -11.40
CA ASN A 121 22.84 10.39 -12.21
C ASN A 121 24.11 11.17 -11.89
N SER A 122 25.07 10.51 -11.24
CA SER A 122 26.46 10.93 -11.16
C SER A 122 27.11 10.78 -12.54
N SER A 123 26.65 11.56 -13.52
CA SER A 123 27.30 11.76 -14.81
C SER A 123 27.86 13.18 -14.85
N VAL A 124 28.79 13.48 -13.95
CA VAL A 124 29.68 14.63 -14.06
C VAL A 124 31.05 14.17 -13.59
N LEU A 125 32.05 14.39 -14.45
CA LEU A 125 33.49 14.12 -14.33
C LEU A 125 33.96 12.78 -14.93
N GLU A 126 33.89 12.68 -16.27
CA GLU A 126 35.06 12.24 -17.05
C GLU A 126 35.91 13.47 -17.38
#